data_AF-A0A6N8GGB6-F1
#
_entry.id   AF-A0A6N8GGB6-F1
#
_cell.length_a   1.000
_cell.length_b   1.000
_cell.length_c   1.000
_cell.angle_alpha   90.00
_cell.angle_beta   90.00
_cell.angle_gamma   90.00
#
_symmetry.space_group_name_H-M   'P 1'
#
loop_
_entity.id
_entity.type
_entity.pdbx_description
1 polymer ?
#
loop_
_entity_poly.entity_id
_entity_poly.type
_entity_poly.pdbx_seq_one_letter_code
_entity_poly.pdbx_strand_id
1 'polypeptide(L)'
;MSPSAVLERPEVSLDAGGAAAVLLKVGNEGKSVDEYRFRVVGPLAPWTTVEPETVSVDSGDFAKVTVDLHVPRSSEVPAGSVPYGVQVLPSQNSVDPVVAEGVVQIRPFHDTVAKLVPQGSRGKRGGRHRLGVSNRGNASVDVRLVAKDPEERLHLHLRPSGLRVVPGTVQFADLTVRPRASIWRGTGTEHPFAISVEPDRGPSTVISGTHQQEAILPRWSLEAAAIFTLLALLAFLALLSVQRFGSAAREFSADAQVYVQRCLQDMVTGGDRVACRVWPPEDHVVEEDLEGGGAVEGTPPMVELAVTANVGGRKSAVFTLGGQNDAFNITTILLSGSKGDTGRWTLSRNGETVYYGTVEGFEGQAFAYAGVLLAPEQEMVLELECTGLDAEEATSPSDLCEVKAVLQGELIPLEG
;
A
#
# COMPACT_ATOMS: atom_id res chain seq x y z
N MET A 1 -12.65 85.15 23.77
CA MET A 1 -11.63 85.16 24.83
C MET A 1 -11.53 83.73 25.29
N SER A 2 -10.34 83.14 25.21
CA SER A 2 -10.13 81.70 25.24
C SER A 2 -9.46 81.26 26.54
N PRO A 3 -9.64 80.02 27.01
CA PRO A 3 -8.84 79.50 28.13
C PRO A 3 -7.35 79.48 27.76
N SER A 4 -6.46 79.59 28.75
CA SER A 4 -5.03 79.29 28.57
C SER A 4 -4.69 77.95 29.23
N ALA A 5 -3.82 77.16 28.60
CA ALA A 5 -3.45 75.84 29.08
C ALA A 5 -1.96 75.56 28.83
N VAL A 6 -1.21 75.21 29.87
CA VAL A 6 0.24 74.97 29.79
C VAL A 6 0.63 73.78 30.66
N LEU A 7 1.35 72.81 30.09
CA LEU A 7 1.97 71.72 30.85
C LEU A 7 3.25 72.21 31.51
N GLU A 8 3.42 71.98 32.82
CA GLU A 8 4.65 72.36 33.53
C GLU A 8 5.87 71.56 33.02
N ARG A 9 5.65 70.31 32.58
CA ARG A 9 6.66 69.46 31.94
C ARG A 9 6.06 68.86 30.67
N PRO A 10 6.26 69.49 29.50
CA PRO A 10 5.71 68.99 28.25
C PRO A 10 6.45 67.75 27.72
N GLU A 11 7.62 67.40 28.26
CA GLU A 11 8.36 66.18 27.90
C GLU A 11 8.65 65.31 29.12
N VAL A 12 8.31 64.03 29.03
CA VAL A 12 8.54 63.03 30.08
C VAL A 12 9.10 61.75 29.46
N SER A 13 10.07 61.10 30.11
CA SER A 13 10.57 59.78 29.69
C SER A 13 10.04 58.68 30.61
N LEU A 14 9.47 57.64 30.01
CA LEU A 14 8.92 56.48 30.71
C LEU A 14 9.47 55.17 30.14
N ASP A 15 9.71 54.21 31.02
CA ASP A 15 9.87 52.81 30.61
C ASP A 15 8.49 52.21 30.28
N ALA A 16 8.46 51.19 29.41
CA ALA A 16 7.22 50.45 29.17
C ALA A 16 6.78 49.70 30.44
N GLY A 17 5.54 49.97 30.88
CA GLY A 17 5.01 49.57 32.19
C GLY A 17 5.15 50.65 33.27
N GLY A 18 5.75 51.80 32.94
CA GLY A 18 5.94 52.91 33.86
C GLY A 18 4.75 53.86 33.92
N ALA A 19 4.77 54.74 34.92
CA ALA A 19 3.79 55.79 35.10
C ALA A 19 4.45 57.12 35.48
N ALA A 20 3.80 58.24 35.14
CA ALA A 20 4.17 59.57 35.61
C ALA A 20 2.98 60.51 35.70
N ALA A 21 3.09 61.50 36.58
CA ALA A 21 2.14 62.59 36.70
C ALA A 21 2.75 63.90 36.17
N VAL A 22 2.00 64.60 35.32
CA VAL A 22 2.36 65.93 34.78
C VAL A 22 1.32 66.95 35.24
N LEU A 23 1.77 68.10 35.73
CA LEU A 23 0.86 69.18 36.11
C LEU A 23 0.47 70.00 34.88
N LEU A 24 -0.83 70.16 34.68
CA LEU A 24 -1.44 71.06 33.70
C LEU A 24 -1.95 72.30 34.44
N LYS A 25 -1.48 73.48 34.04
CA LYS A 25 -1.97 74.76 34.51
C LYS A 25 -3.01 75.29 33.53
N VAL A 26 -4.20 75.59 34.04
CA VAL A 26 -5.35 76.10 33.26
C VAL A 26 -5.74 77.47 33.79
N GLY A 27 -5.79 78.48 32.92
CA GLY A 27 -6.13 79.85 33.26
C GLY A 27 -7.44 80.30 32.61
N ASN A 28 -8.22 81.09 33.34
CA ASN A 28 -9.43 81.73 32.82
C ASN A 28 -9.15 83.20 32.47
N GLU A 29 -9.01 83.49 31.18
CA GLU A 29 -8.81 84.86 30.67
C GLU A 29 -10.13 85.60 30.40
N GLY A 30 -11.26 85.02 30.82
CA GLY A 30 -12.59 85.62 30.74
C GLY A 30 -12.84 86.69 31.81
N LYS A 31 -14.10 87.13 31.90
CA LYS A 31 -14.58 88.14 32.86
C LYS A 31 -15.52 87.57 33.94
N SER A 32 -15.80 86.28 33.88
CA SER A 32 -16.69 85.54 34.77
C SER A 32 -16.05 84.21 35.13
N VAL A 33 -16.49 83.61 36.23
CA VAL A 33 -16.10 82.23 36.58
C VAL A 33 -16.53 81.29 35.45
N ASP A 34 -15.66 80.35 35.10
CA ASP A 34 -15.95 79.29 34.14
C ASP A 34 -15.55 77.94 34.72
N GLU A 35 -16.28 76.91 34.31
CA GLU A 35 -15.94 75.52 34.59
C GLU A 35 -15.28 74.91 33.35
N TYR A 36 -14.18 74.20 33.56
CA TYR A 36 -13.45 73.49 32.53
C TYR A 36 -13.51 71.98 32.76
N ARG A 37 -13.72 71.24 31.67
CA ARG A 37 -13.59 69.78 31.62
C ARG A 37 -12.42 69.38 30.72
N PHE A 38 -11.84 68.22 30.96
CA PHE A 38 -10.65 67.77 30.24
C PHE A 38 -10.94 66.58 29.33
N ARG A 39 -10.27 66.55 28.17
CA ARG A 39 -10.25 65.38 27.29
C ARG A 39 -8.83 65.16 26.79
N VAL A 40 -8.29 63.97 27.03
CA VAL A 40 -7.01 63.59 26.43
C VAL A 40 -7.21 63.20 24.97
N VAL A 41 -6.33 63.67 24.10
CA VAL A 41 -6.30 63.39 22.67
C VAL A 41 -4.92 62.89 22.25
N GLY A 42 -4.88 62.12 21.16
CA GLY A 42 -3.66 61.52 20.63
C GLY A 42 -3.47 60.05 21.05
N PRO A 43 -2.37 59.42 20.60
CA PRO A 43 -2.14 57.98 20.79
C PRO A 43 -2.15 57.52 22.25
N LEU A 44 -1.81 58.37 23.20
CA LEU A 44 -1.76 58.01 24.63
C LEU A 44 -3.07 58.16 25.38
N ALA A 45 -4.14 58.66 24.74
CA ALA A 45 -5.42 58.86 25.40
C ALA A 45 -5.97 57.63 26.15
N PRO A 46 -5.85 56.38 25.64
CA PRO A 46 -6.31 55.19 26.37
C PRO A 46 -5.58 54.92 27.69
N TRP A 47 -4.39 55.52 27.87
CA TRP A 47 -3.48 55.27 28.98
C TRP A 47 -3.21 56.53 29.81
N THR A 48 -4.05 57.55 29.65
CA THR A 48 -3.88 58.85 30.32
C THR A 48 -5.19 59.29 30.94
N THR A 49 -5.15 59.71 32.19
CA THR A 49 -6.29 60.28 32.92
C THR A 49 -5.97 61.69 33.38
N VAL A 50 -7.00 62.49 33.66
CA VAL A 50 -6.84 63.85 34.19
C VAL A 50 -7.67 63.97 35.46
N GLU A 51 -7.04 64.34 36.56
CA GLU A 51 -7.67 64.50 37.86
C GLU A 51 -7.41 65.91 38.43
N PRO A 52 -8.45 66.63 38.88
CA PRO A 52 -9.88 66.30 38.77
C PRO A 52 -10.41 66.41 37.32
N GLU A 53 -11.52 65.69 37.02
CA GLU A 53 -12.14 65.69 35.67
C GLU A 53 -12.73 67.05 35.26
N THR A 54 -13.15 67.84 36.26
CA THR A 54 -13.63 69.21 36.09
C THR A 54 -13.04 70.14 37.15
N VAL A 55 -12.90 71.41 36.80
CA VAL A 55 -12.45 72.45 37.74
C VAL A 55 -13.11 73.78 37.42
N SER A 56 -13.53 74.50 38.46
CA SER A 56 -14.03 75.88 38.35
C SER A 56 -12.91 76.87 38.61
N VAL A 57 -12.76 77.86 37.74
CA VAL A 57 -11.68 78.86 37.80
C VAL A 57 -12.26 80.25 37.70
N ASP A 58 -11.97 81.08 38.70
CA ASP A 58 -12.38 82.48 38.73
C ASP A 58 -11.70 83.30 37.62
N SER A 59 -12.31 84.44 37.29
CA SER A 59 -11.82 85.36 36.27
C SER A 59 -10.41 85.86 36.61
N GLY A 60 -9.43 85.61 35.73
CA GLY A 60 -8.04 86.00 35.91
C GLY A 60 -7.19 85.04 36.74
N ASP A 61 -7.80 84.00 37.31
CA ASP A 61 -7.12 82.98 38.12
C ASP A 61 -6.72 81.75 37.30
N PHE A 62 -6.00 80.84 37.97
CA PHE A 62 -5.60 79.56 37.40
C PHE A 62 -5.83 78.40 38.37
N ALA A 63 -6.12 77.23 37.80
CA ALA A 63 -6.10 75.95 38.51
C ALA A 63 -4.96 75.06 38.03
N LYS A 64 -4.56 74.13 38.88
CA LYS A 64 -3.63 73.04 38.54
C LYS A 64 -4.39 71.73 38.57
N VAL A 65 -4.27 70.96 37.50
CA VAL A 65 -4.81 69.60 37.40
C VAL A 65 -3.69 68.63 37.06
N THR A 66 -3.81 67.39 37.53
CA THR A 66 -2.82 66.34 37.33
C THR A 66 -3.20 65.52 36.11
N VAL A 67 -2.25 65.32 35.20
CA VAL A 67 -2.36 64.43 34.04
C VAL A 67 -1.55 63.18 34.35
N ASP A 68 -2.24 62.07 34.62
CA ASP A 68 -1.64 60.81 35.01
C ASP A 68 -1.46 59.88 33.79
N LEU A 69 -0.21 59.60 33.46
CA LEU A 69 0.21 58.75 32.35
C LEU A 69 0.54 57.36 32.89
N HIS A 70 -0.07 56.31 32.33
CA HIS A 70 0.10 54.91 32.74
C HIS A 70 0.38 54.02 31.52
N VAL A 71 1.63 54.03 31.04
CA VAL A 71 2.01 53.29 29.83
C VAL A 71 2.13 51.78 30.15
N PRO A 72 1.33 50.90 29.53
CA PRO A 72 1.43 49.46 29.78
C PRO A 72 2.73 48.89 29.22
N ARG A 73 3.18 47.78 29.80
CA ARG A 73 4.28 46.98 29.23
C ARG A 73 3.75 46.09 28.09
N SER A 74 3.43 46.71 26.96
CA SER A 74 2.79 46.05 25.80
C SER A 74 3.40 46.52 24.48
N SER A 75 3.34 45.66 23.46
CA SER A 75 3.70 46.01 22.08
C SER A 75 2.75 47.01 21.43
N GLU A 76 1.58 47.26 22.04
CA GLU A 76 0.58 48.23 21.55
C GLU A 76 1.07 49.68 21.61
N VAL A 77 1.99 49.99 22.52
CA VAL A 77 2.56 51.34 22.67
C VAL A 77 3.99 51.35 22.14
N PRO A 78 4.24 51.81 20.91
CA PRO A 78 5.55 51.75 20.29
C PRO A 78 6.58 52.57 21.06
N ALA A 79 7.83 52.12 21.04
CA ALA A 79 8.95 52.89 21.59
C ALA A 79 9.20 54.16 20.77
N GLY A 80 9.70 55.21 21.45
CA GLY A 80 10.02 56.50 20.85
C GLY A 80 9.15 57.63 21.37
N SER A 81 9.10 58.72 20.60
CA SER A 81 8.34 59.93 20.93
C SER A 81 6.87 59.76 20.59
N VAL A 82 6.02 59.73 21.61
CA VAL A 82 4.57 59.62 21.45
C VAL A 82 3.90 60.89 21.95
N PRO A 83 3.29 61.70 21.06
CA PRO A 83 2.62 62.93 21.46
C PRO A 83 1.30 62.64 22.16
N TYR A 84 0.88 63.55 23.03
CA TYR A 84 -0.45 63.61 23.60
C TYR A 84 -0.89 65.07 23.76
N GLY A 85 -2.19 65.30 23.78
CA GLY A 85 -2.76 66.60 24.05
C GLY A 85 -3.82 66.51 25.14
N VAL A 86 -3.95 67.55 25.95
CA VAL A 86 -5.07 67.71 26.86
C VAL A 86 -5.92 68.87 26.39
N GLN A 87 -7.09 68.55 25.84
CA GLN A 87 -8.07 69.52 25.41
C GLN A 87 -8.83 70.04 26.62
N VAL A 88 -8.76 71.36 26.82
CA VAL A 88 -9.49 72.11 27.84
C VAL A 88 -10.77 72.62 27.21
N LEU A 89 -11.91 72.10 27.68
CA LEU A 89 -13.24 72.39 27.16
C LEU A 89 -13.99 73.26 28.18
N PRO A 90 -14.32 74.52 27.87
CA PRO A 90 -15.23 75.29 28.71
C PRO A 90 -16.63 74.67 28.70
N SER A 91 -17.29 74.61 29.86
CA SER A 91 -18.69 74.14 29.97
C SER A 91 -19.67 75.08 29.27
N GLN A 92 -19.35 76.38 29.23
CA GLN A 92 -20.07 77.35 28.43
C GLN A 92 -19.55 77.25 26.98
N ASN A 93 -20.34 76.62 26.08
CA ASN A 93 -20.00 76.35 24.67
C ASN A 93 -19.88 77.61 23.78
N SER A 94 -19.48 78.76 24.33
CA SER A 94 -19.34 80.05 23.65
C SER A 94 -17.91 80.34 23.19
N VAL A 95 -16.95 79.47 23.51
CA VAL A 95 -15.52 79.68 23.32
C VAL A 95 -14.85 78.43 22.75
N ASP A 96 -13.89 78.62 21.85
CA ASP A 96 -13.10 77.53 21.27
C ASP A 96 -12.20 76.85 22.31
N PRO A 97 -12.13 75.51 22.31
CA PRO A 97 -11.25 74.78 23.23
C PRO A 97 -9.77 74.99 22.88
N VAL A 98 -8.93 74.92 23.91
CA VAL A 98 -7.46 75.02 23.79
C VAL A 98 -6.84 73.68 24.14
N VAL A 99 -5.76 73.32 23.45
CA VAL A 99 -5.05 72.05 23.66
C VAL A 99 -3.66 72.35 24.21
N ALA A 100 -3.35 71.79 25.37
CA ALA A 100 -1.98 71.74 25.87
C ALA A 100 -1.30 70.47 25.36
N GLU A 101 -0.20 70.61 24.64
CA GLU A 101 0.50 69.50 23.97
C GLU A 101 1.74 69.06 24.75
N GLY A 102 1.96 67.75 24.82
CA GLY A 102 3.14 67.13 25.41
C GLY A 102 3.60 65.90 24.63
N VAL A 103 4.79 65.40 24.97
CA VAL A 103 5.42 64.23 24.36
C VAL A 103 5.94 63.31 25.46
N VAL A 104 5.63 62.02 25.34
CA VAL A 104 6.23 60.99 26.18
C VAL A 104 7.29 60.24 25.38
N GLN A 105 8.51 60.19 25.90
CA GLN A 105 9.60 59.38 25.38
C GLN A 105 9.55 57.98 25.99
N ILE A 106 8.99 57.03 25.25
CA ILE A 106 8.81 55.65 25.69
C ILE A 106 10.07 54.85 25.36
N ARG A 107 10.71 54.28 26.40
CA ARG A 107 11.90 53.46 26.20
C ARG A 107 11.56 52.11 25.56
N PRO A 108 12.44 51.59 24.70
CA PRO A 108 12.24 50.28 24.09
C PRO A 108 12.35 49.18 25.15
N PHE A 109 11.47 48.18 25.05
CA PHE A 109 11.66 46.88 25.70
C PHE A 109 11.60 45.77 24.64
N HIS A 110 12.43 44.76 24.85
CA HIS A 110 12.59 43.65 23.92
C HIS A 110 12.09 42.37 24.58
N ASP A 111 11.16 41.69 23.93
CA ASP A 111 10.67 40.37 24.31
C ASP A 111 10.38 39.59 23.03
N THR A 112 11.24 38.62 22.72
CA THR A 112 11.13 37.81 21.50
C THR A 112 10.93 36.35 21.88
N VAL A 113 9.90 35.74 21.31
CA VAL A 113 9.56 34.33 21.54
C VAL A 113 9.58 33.60 20.22
N ALA A 114 10.24 32.45 20.17
CA ALA A 114 10.31 31.64 18.96
C ALA A 114 9.74 30.23 19.18
N LYS A 115 9.17 29.65 18.12
CA LYS A 115 8.56 28.32 18.15
C LYS A 115 8.80 27.60 16.82
N LEU A 116 9.18 26.33 16.89
CA LEU A 116 9.37 25.46 15.73
C LEU A 116 8.17 24.52 15.56
N VAL A 117 7.61 24.44 14.35
CA VAL A 117 6.45 23.59 14.03
C VAL A 117 6.63 22.87 12.69
N PRO A 118 6.47 21.53 12.64
CA PRO A 118 6.50 20.63 13.80
C PRO A 118 7.90 20.63 14.46
N GLN A 119 7.99 20.17 15.71
CA GLN A 119 9.29 20.05 16.39
C GLN A 119 10.08 18.82 15.93
N GLY A 120 9.37 17.75 15.59
CA GLY A 120 9.90 16.52 14.99
C GLY A 120 9.41 16.34 13.55
N SER A 121 10.24 15.82 12.67
CA SER A 121 9.83 15.37 11.33
C SER A 121 10.32 13.96 11.05
N ARG A 122 9.67 13.25 10.12
CA ARG A 122 10.08 11.92 9.68
C ARG A 122 10.14 11.83 8.16
N GLY A 123 11.07 11.03 7.64
CA GLY A 123 11.12 10.72 6.21
C GLY A 123 12.46 10.18 5.73
N LYS A 124 12.48 9.65 4.51
CA LYS A 124 13.67 9.01 3.92
C LYS A 124 14.73 10.01 3.44
N ARG A 125 14.28 11.17 2.94
CA ARG A 125 15.12 12.16 2.22
C ARG A 125 15.14 13.53 2.88
N GLY A 126 14.43 13.72 4.00
CA GLY A 126 14.35 14.99 4.69
C GLY A 126 12.99 15.31 5.29
N GLY A 127 12.93 16.47 5.93
CA GLY A 127 11.76 17.01 6.61
C GLY A 127 11.67 18.53 6.41
N ARG A 128 10.47 19.07 6.64
CA ARG A 128 10.22 20.52 6.59
C ARG A 128 9.67 20.96 7.94
N HIS A 129 10.18 22.09 8.41
CA HIS A 129 9.74 22.74 9.63
C HIS A 129 9.53 24.23 9.33
N ARG A 130 8.73 24.88 10.15
CA ARG A 130 8.50 26.32 10.12
C ARG A 130 8.83 26.90 11.48
N LEU A 131 9.76 27.85 11.49
CA LEU A 131 10.11 28.62 12.66
C LEU A 131 9.28 29.91 12.66
N GLY A 132 8.46 30.10 13.68
CA GLY A 132 7.79 31.37 13.95
C GLY A 132 8.53 32.15 15.02
N VAL A 133 8.80 33.43 14.78
CA VAL A 133 9.41 34.36 15.73
C VAL A 133 8.43 35.50 15.99
N SER A 134 7.99 35.63 17.23
CA SER A 134 7.03 36.63 17.71
C SER A 134 7.74 37.72 18.48
N ASN A 135 7.46 38.98 18.17
CA ASN A 135 7.94 40.13 18.92
C ASN A 135 6.83 40.65 19.83
N ARG A 136 6.97 40.42 21.14
CA ARG A 136 6.10 40.93 22.21
C ARG A 136 6.60 42.26 22.79
N GLY A 137 7.78 42.70 22.36
CA GLY A 137 8.35 44.01 22.66
C GLY A 137 7.63 45.13 21.91
N ASN A 138 7.94 46.37 22.29
CA ASN A 138 7.42 47.57 21.62
C ASN A 138 8.39 48.23 20.63
N ALA A 139 9.55 47.62 20.40
CA ALA A 139 10.51 48.07 19.40
C ALA A 139 10.72 46.97 18.34
N SER A 140 11.00 47.38 17.09
CA SER A 140 11.37 46.41 16.04
C SER A 140 12.66 45.70 16.42
N VAL A 141 12.74 44.41 16.09
CA VAL A 141 13.92 43.56 16.38
C VAL A 141 14.37 42.89 15.09
N ASP A 142 15.67 42.94 14.81
CA ASP A 142 16.29 42.20 13.71
C ASP A 142 16.88 40.90 14.28
N VAL A 143 16.46 39.77 13.70
CA VAL A 143 16.75 38.44 14.24
C VAL A 143 17.56 37.65 13.23
N ARG A 144 18.71 37.14 13.65
CA ARG A 144 19.53 36.20 12.89
C ARG A 144 19.19 34.77 13.29
N LEU A 145 19.05 33.89 12.30
CA LEU A 145 18.69 32.50 12.49
C LEU A 145 19.86 31.61 12.08
N VAL A 146 20.29 30.72 12.99
CA VAL A 146 21.39 29.79 12.74
C VAL A 146 20.97 28.38 13.10
N ALA A 147 20.91 27.51 12.10
CA ALA A 147 20.68 26.08 12.32
C ALA A 147 22.02 25.37 12.55
N LYS A 148 22.07 24.50 13.56
CA LYS A 148 23.23 23.68 13.92
C LYS A 148 22.83 22.22 14.06
N ASP A 149 23.70 21.35 13.61
CA ASP A 149 23.63 19.91 13.79
C ASP A 149 24.96 19.46 14.43
N PRO A 150 24.95 19.05 15.71
CA PRO A 150 26.16 18.61 16.41
C PRO A 150 26.85 17.40 15.79
N GLU A 151 26.10 16.53 15.10
CA GLU A 151 26.63 15.26 14.55
C GLU A 151 27.04 15.38 13.08
N GLU A 152 26.81 16.54 12.47
CA GLU A 152 27.07 16.83 11.06
C GLU A 152 26.48 15.79 10.08
N ARG A 153 25.34 15.19 10.44
CA ARG A 153 24.58 14.22 9.65
C ARG A 153 23.49 14.86 8.78
N LEU A 154 23.21 16.15 8.95
CA LEU A 154 22.15 16.89 8.29
C LEU A 154 22.70 18.08 7.47
N HIS A 155 22.00 18.38 6.39
CA HIS A 155 21.99 19.69 5.72
C HIS A 155 20.76 20.44 6.19
N LEU A 156 20.98 21.55 6.89
CA LEU A 156 19.95 22.42 7.43
C LEU A 156 19.91 23.72 6.62
N HIS A 157 18.77 24.01 6.01
CA HIS A 157 18.60 25.19 5.16
C HIS A 157 17.45 26.06 5.66
N LEU A 158 17.76 27.24 6.19
CA LEU A 158 16.79 28.24 6.64
C LEU A 158 16.53 29.28 5.54
N ARG A 159 15.25 29.59 5.28
CA ARG A 159 14.85 30.69 4.40
C ARG A 159 13.70 31.51 4.99
N PRO A 160 13.88 32.83 5.18
CA PRO A 160 15.16 33.55 5.18
C PRO A 160 16.02 33.19 6.42
N SER A 161 17.30 33.56 6.41
CA SER A 161 18.21 33.41 7.58
C SER A 161 18.22 34.63 8.50
N GLY A 162 17.55 35.72 8.10
CA GLY A 162 17.35 36.92 8.90
C GLY A 162 15.90 37.39 8.79
N LEU A 163 15.33 37.85 9.90
CA LEU A 163 13.95 38.34 9.98
C LEU A 163 13.93 39.71 10.67
N ARG A 164 13.18 40.65 10.12
CA ARG A 164 12.82 41.89 10.81
C ARG A 164 11.41 41.74 11.38
N VAL A 165 11.28 41.73 12.70
CA VAL A 165 10.01 41.48 13.38
C VAL A 165 9.54 42.76 14.06
N VAL A 166 8.46 43.34 13.56
CA VAL A 166 7.87 44.56 14.13
C VAL A 166 7.05 44.23 15.40
N PRO A 167 6.84 45.19 16.31
CA PRO A 167 6.07 44.98 17.55
C PRO A 167 4.72 44.32 17.30
N GLY A 168 4.35 43.36 18.14
CA GLY A 168 3.05 42.68 18.10
C GLY A 168 2.86 41.71 16.94
N THR A 169 3.90 41.45 16.12
CA THR A 169 3.80 40.57 14.95
C THR A 169 4.58 39.28 15.11
N VAL A 170 4.31 38.34 14.19
CA VAL A 170 5.04 37.09 14.04
C VAL A 170 5.59 37.01 12.62
N GLN A 171 6.87 36.68 12.49
CA GLN A 171 7.52 36.41 11.22
C GLN A 171 7.96 34.95 11.15
N PHE A 172 8.05 34.42 9.93
CA PHE A 172 8.29 33.00 9.71
C PHE A 172 9.54 32.76 8.85
N ALA A 173 10.26 31.70 9.17
CA ALA A 173 11.30 31.13 8.32
C ALA A 173 11.05 29.63 8.12
N ASP A 174 11.15 29.17 6.88
CA ASP A 174 11.05 27.75 6.57
C ASP A 174 12.43 27.09 6.74
N LEU A 175 12.48 25.98 7.47
CA LEU A 175 13.64 25.11 7.64
C LEU A 175 13.44 23.83 6.83
N THR A 176 14.37 23.56 5.92
CA THR A 176 14.47 22.26 5.25
C THR A 176 15.61 21.46 5.87
N VAL A 177 15.30 20.25 6.32
CA VAL A 177 16.25 19.29 6.89
C VAL A 177 16.47 18.19 5.86
N ARG A 178 17.72 17.86 5.53
CA ARG A 178 18.06 16.73 4.66
C ARG A 178 19.19 15.91 5.27
N PRO A 179 19.08 14.59 5.40
CA PRO A 179 20.20 13.74 5.76
C PRO A 179 21.33 13.85 4.72
N ARG A 180 22.59 13.86 5.18
CA ARG A 180 23.79 13.83 4.32
C ARG A 180 24.00 12.47 3.68
N ALA A 181 23.69 11.40 4.41
CA ALA A 181 23.80 10.02 3.94
C ALA A 181 22.43 9.33 3.92
N SER A 182 22.20 8.48 2.93
CA SER A 182 20.97 7.70 2.82
C SER A 182 21.08 6.36 3.56
N ILE A 183 20.07 6.04 4.37
CA ILE A 183 19.93 4.71 4.97
C ILE A 183 19.22 3.81 3.97
N TRP A 184 19.97 2.90 3.34
CA TRP A 184 19.38 1.99 2.35
C TRP A 184 18.54 0.89 3.00
N ARG A 185 19.00 0.35 4.14
CA ARG A 185 18.37 -0.76 4.87
C ARG A 185 18.59 -0.55 6.38
N GLY A 186 17.69 -1.09 7.21
CA GLY A 186 17.84 -1.08 8.66
C GLY A 186 16.69 -0.43 9.41
N THR A 187 16.88 -0.17 10.71
CA THR A 187 16.00 0.70 11.50
C THR A 187 16.24 2.16 11.14
N GLY A 188 15.21 3.00 11.25
CA GLY A 188 15.40 4.44 11.13
C GLY A 188 16.30 4.99 12.24
N THR A 189 16.92 6.13 11.98
CA THR A 189 17.83 6.82 12.91
C THR A 189 17.31 8.23 13.17
N GLU A 190 17.32 8.66 14.42
CA GLU A 190 16.96 10.03 14.79
C GLU A 190 18.18 10.94 14.74
N HIS A 191 18.01 12.11 14.12
CA HIS A 191 19.03 13.14 14.00
C HIS A 191 18.54 14.41 14.72
N PRO A 192 19.09 14.73 15.90
CA PRO A 192 18.76 15.96 16.60
C PRO A 192 19.40 17.18 15.91
N PHE A 193 18.73 18.31 15.96
CA PHE A 193 19.28 19.59 15.50
C PHE A 193 18.80 20.72 16.40
N ALA A 194 19.48 21.86 16.33
CA ALA A 194 19.14 23.06 17.09
C ALA A 194 19.09 24.28 16.18
N ILE A 195 18.24 25.24 16.52
CA ILE A 195 18.16 26.55 15.87
C ILE A 195 18.43 27.62 16.92
N SER A 196 19.48 28.40 16.71
CA SER A 196 19.79 29.60 17.48
C SER A 196 19.01 30.77 16.87
N VAL A 197 18.19 31.41 17.70
CA VAL A 197 17.44 32.63 17.38
C VAL A 197 18.16 33.76 18.09
N GLU A 198 18.88 34.57 17.32
CA GLU A 198 19.81 35.59 17.82
C GLU A 198 19.26 36.97 17.47
N PRO A 199 18.48 37.62 18.35
CA PRO A 199 18.06 38.99 18.14
C PRO A 199 19.25 39.95 18.29
N ASP A 200 19.21 41.08 17.58
CA ASP A 200 20.19 42.17 17.71
C ASP A 200 20.16 42.84 19.10
N ARG A 201 19.00 42.75 19.78
CA ARG A 201 18.77 43.24 21.14
C ARG A 201 18.06 42.18 21.97
N GLY A 202 18.58 41.88 23.16
CA GLY A 202 17.99 40.92 24.10
C GLY A 202 18.66 39.54 24.10
N PRO A 203 18.11 38.57 24.86
CA PRO A 203 18.70 37.25 24.99
C PRO A 203 18.49 36.39 23.74
N SER A 204 19.52 35.64 23.37
CA SER A 204 19.39 34.59 22.34
C SER A 204 18.66 33.37 22.89
N THR A 205 17.85 32.73 22.05
CA THR A 205 17.08 31.52 22.42
C THR A 205 17.45 30.37 21.51
N VAL A 206 17.62 29.16 22.07
CA VAL A 206 17.91 27.95 21.30
C VAL A 206 16.67 27.06 21.30
N ILE A 207 16.26 26.61 20.12
CA ILE A 207 15.14 25.70 19.93
C ILE A 207 15.65 24.38 19.36
N SER A 208 15.34 23.28 20.05
CA SER A 208 15.71 21.93 19.60
C SER A 208 14.61 21.30 18.75
N GLY A 209 15.02 20.59 17.70
CA GLY A 209 14.16 19.78 16.85
C GLY A 209 14.80 18.43 16.53
N THR A 210 14.02 17.51 15.97
CA THR A 210 14.49 16.17 15.60
C THR A 210 14.02 15.77 14.21
N HIS A 211 14.84 15.01 13.50
CA HIS A 211 14.47 14.39 12.23
C HIS A 211 14.69 12.89 12.29
N GLN A 212 13.61 12.11 12.22
CA GLN A 212 13.66 10.66 12.12
C GLN A 212 13.85 10.25 10.65
N GLN A 213 15.07 9.81 10.32
CA GLN A 213 15.39 9.29 9.00
C GLN A 213 14.92 7.86 8.85
N GLU A 214 14.07 7.60 7.85
CA GLU A 214 13.60 6.26 7.51
C GLU A 214 14.51 5.57 6.49
N ALA A 215 14.54 4.24 6.51
CA ALA A 215 15.23 3.45 5.49
C ALA A 215 14.51 3.54 4.14
N ILE A 216 15.28 3.60 3.04
CA ILE A 216 14.73 3.71 1.68
C ILE A 216 13.97 2.45 1.30
N LEU A 217 14.59 1.28 1.48
CA LEU A 217 14.02 -0.01 1.13
C LEU A 217 13.42 -0.69 2.37
N PRO A 218 12.19 -1.21 2.27
CA PRO A 218 11.65 -2.11 3.27
C PRO A 218 12.55 -3.34 3.45
N ARG A 219 12.62 -3.90 4.65
CA ARG A 219 13.46 -5.07 4.94
C ARG A 219 13.12 -6.28 4.04
N TRP A 220 11.83 -6.48 3.74
CA TRP A 220 11.32 -7.58 2.90
C TRP A 220 11.68 -7.47 1.42
N SER A 221 12.18 -6.32 0.95
CA SER A 221 12.40 -6.10 -0.49
C SER A 221 13.42 -7.07 -1.10
N LEU A 222 14.42 -7.52 -0.33
CA LEU A 222 15.39 -8.52 -0.81
C LEU A 222 14.81 -9.93 -0.82
N GLU A 223 14.02 -10.27 0.19
CA GLU A 223 13.33 -11.57 0.25
C GLU A 223 12.36 -11.67 -0.93
N ALA A 224 11.56 -10.64 -1.17
CA ALA A 224 10.68 -10.58 -2.33
C ALA A 224 11.44 -10.60 -3.66
N ALA A 225 12.57 -9.87 -3.78
CA ALA A 225 13.40 -9.92 -4.98
C ALA A 225 13.99 -11.32 -5.21
N ALA A 226 14.48 -11.99 -4.17
CA ALA A 226 15.01 -13.35 -4.24
C ALA A 226 13.93 -14.35 -4.67
N ILE A 227 12.73 -14.28 -4.07
CA ILE A 227 11.59 -15.11 -4.45
C ILE A 227 11.20 -14.85 -5.91
N PHE A 228 11.12 -13.59 -6.33
CA PHE A 228 10.79 -13.23 -7.71
C PHE A 228 11.84 -13.75 -8.70
N THR A 229 13.13 -13.63 -8.38
CA THR A 229 14.20 -14.19 -9.22
C THR A 229 14.16 -15.71 -9.29
N LEU A 230 13.81 -16.40 -8.19
CA LEU A 230 13.65 -17.85 -8.18
C LEU A 230 12.46 -18.28 -9.03
N LEU A 231 11.31 -17.62 -8.90
CA LEU A 231 10.12 -17.89 -9.70
C LEU A 231 10.39 -17.64 -11.20
N ALA A 232 11.09 -16.56 -11.53
CA ALA A 232 11.50 -16.28 -12.91
C ALA A 232 12.45 -17.34 -13.47
N LEU A 233 13.41 -17.82 -12.66
CA LEU A 233 14.30 -18.92 -13.03
C LEU A 233 13.54 -20.22 -13.26
N LEU A 234 12.60 -20.57 -12.36
CA LEU A 234 11.76 -21.77 -12.49
C LEU A 234 10.88 -21.70 -13.74
N ALA A 235 10.24 -20.55 -14.00
CA ALA A 235 9.46 -20.33 -15.21
C ALA A 235 10.31 -20.45 -16.49
N PHE A 236 11.54 -19.91 -16.47
CA PHE A 236 12.47 -20.03 -17.58
C PHE A 236 12.92 -21.48 -17.82
N LEU A 237 13.22 -22.24 -16.76
CA LEU A 237 13.57 -23.66 -16.85
C LEU A 237 12.40 -24.51 -17.35
N ALA A 238 11.16 -24.23 -16.92
CA ALA A 238 9.95 -24.89 -17.42
C ALA A 238 9.70 -24.57 -18.90
N LEU A 239 9.96 -23.34 -19.34
CA LEU A 239 9.87 -22.98 -20.76
C LEU A 239 10.89 -23.77 -21.60
N LEU A 240 12.11 -23.96 -21.10
CA LEU A 240 13.14 -24.76 -21.76
C LEU A 240 12.79 -26.27 -21.81
N SER A 241 12.13 -26.82 -20.79
CA SER A 241 11.73 -28.24 -20.81
C SER A 241 10.63 -28.50 -21.84
N VAL A 242 9.61 -27.65 -21.93
CA VAL A 242 8.55 -27.77 -22.96
C VAL A 242 9.13 -27.73 -24.37
N GLN A 243 10.14 -26.90 -24.63
CA GLN A 243 10.82 -26.87 -25.94
C GLN A 243 11.64 -28.12 -26.23
N ARG A 244 12.17 -28.82 -25.22
CA ARG A 244 12.94 -30.06 -25.40
C ARG A 244 12.07 -31.32 -25.55
N PHE A 245 10.92 -31.38 -24.89
CA PHE A 245 10.04 -32.56 -24.92
C PHE A 245 8.95 -32.49 -26.01
N GLY A 246 8.67 -31.31 -26.57
CA GLY A 246 7.70 -31.15 -27.66
C GLY A 246 8.10 -31.80 -29.00
N SER A 247 9.35 -32.27 -29.16
CA SER A 247 9.79 -32.99 -30.36
C SER A 247 9.46 -34.49 -30.34
N ALA A 248 9.46 -35.15 -29.17
CA ALA A 248 9.23 -36.60 -29.07
C ALA A 248 7.75 -36.97 -29.33
N ALA A 249 6.81 -36.15 -28.85
CA ALA A 249 5.38 -36.40 -29.06
C ALA A 249 4.90 -36.19 -30.51
N ARG A 250 5.65 -35.42 -31.32
CA ARG A 250 5.31 -35.16 -32.74
C ARG A 250 5.81 -36.26 -33.68
N GLU A 251 6.86 -36.98 -33.30
CA GLU A 251 7.38 -38.12 -34.06
C GLU A 251 6.44 -39.34 -33.92
N PHE A 252 5.90 -39.56 -32.72
CA PHE A 252 5.04 -40.73 -32.43
C PHE A 252 3.68 -40.70 -33.15
N SER A 253 3.08 -39.51 -33.34
CA SER A 253 1.78 -39.38 -34.03
C SER A 253 1.89 -39.49 -35.55
N ALA A 254 3.03 -39.10 -36.12
CA ALA A 254 3.27 -39.18 -37.57
C ALA A 254 3.45 -40.65 -38.03
N ASP A 255 4.19 -41.46 -37.25
CA ASP A 255 4.41 -42.88 -37.58
C ASP A 255 3.15 -43.73 -37.40
N ALA A 256 2.34 -43.44 -36.38
CA ALA A 256 1.06 -44.14 -36.15
C ALA A 256 0.05 -43.91 -37.30
N GLN A 257 -0.05 -42.68 -37.82
CA GLN A 257 -0.94 -42.37 -38.95
C GLN A 257 -0.52 -43.08 -40.24
N VAL A 258 0.78 -43.18 -40.52
CA VAL A 258 1.31 -43.86 -41.72
C VAL A 258 1.03 -45.37 -41.65
N TYR A 259 1.11 -45.98 -40.47
CA TYR A 259 0.81 -47.41 -40.28
C TYR A 259 -0.68 -47.75 -40.52
N VAL A 260 -1.59 -46.96 -39.94
CA VAL A 260 -3.05 -47.17 -40.11
C VAL A 260 -3.47 -47.00 -41.57
N GLN A 261 -2.97 -45.98 -42.26
CA GLN A 261 -3.29 -45.73 -43.66
C GLN A 261 -2.85 -46.91 -44.56
N ARG A 262 -1.68 -47.48 -44.28
CA ARG A 262 -1.12 -48.60 -45.04
C ARG A 262 -1.89 -49.91 -44.80
N CYS A 263 -2.29 -50.16 -43.55
CA CYS A 263 -3.10 -51.33 -43.19
C CYS A 263 -4.52 -51.26 -43.80
N LEU A 264 -5.14 -50.07 -43.86
CA LEU A 264 -6.43 -49.88 -44.54
C LEU A 264 -6.33 -50.15 -46.05
N GLN A 265 -5.23 -49.73 -46.69
CA GLN A 265 -5.04 -49.87 -48.13
C GLN A 265 -4.79 -51.33 -48.56
N ASP A 266 -4.11 -52.12 -47.72
CA ASP A 266 -3.93 -53.57 -47.93
C ASP A 266 -5.26 -54.35 -47.75
N MET A 267 -6.15 -53.89 -46.86
CA MET A 267 -7.49 -54.50 -46.68
C MET A 267 -8.42 -54.26 -47.88
N VAL A 268 -8.38 -53.07 -48.50
CA VAL A 268 -9.20 -52.74 -49.67
C VAL A 268 -8.73 -53.48 -50.93
N THR A 269 -7.42 -53.78 -51.04
CA THR A 269 -6.84 -54.37 -52.26
C THR A 269 -6.82 -55.91 -52.26
N GLY A 270 -7.35 -56.57 -51.22
CA GLY A 270 -7.49 -58.02 -51.16
C GLY A 270 -6.18 -58.78 -51.00
N GLY A 271 -5.15 -58.14 -50.43
CA GLY A 271 -3.87 -58.78 -50.10
C GLY A 271 -3.97 -59.73 -48.92
N ASP A 272 -2.98 -60.62 -48.81
CA ASP A 272 -2.85 -61.64 -47.75
C ASP A 272 -3.02 -60.98 -46.36
N ARG A 273 -3.99 -61.47 -45.56
CA ARG A 273 -4.56 -60.80 -44.36
C ARG A 273 -3.62 -60.74 -43.15
N VAL A 274 -2.31 -60.91 -43.38
CA VAL A 274 -1.30 -61.23 -42.37
C VAL A 274 -0.42 -60.01 -41.99
N ALA A 275 -0.54 -58.88 -42.68
CA ALA A 275 0.39 -57.74 -42.54
C ALA A 275 0.05 -56.73 -41.43
N CYS A 276 -1.07 -56.86 -40.70
CA CYS A 276 -1.39 -55.98 -39.57
C CYS A 276 -1.18 -56.69 -38.23
N ARG A 277 0.07 -57.11 -37.97
CA ARG A 277 0.46 -57.66 -36.67
C ARG A 277 1.10 -56.57 -35.84
N VAL A 278 0.34 -56.10 -34.86
CA VAL A 278 0.79 -55.46 -33.62
C VAL A 278 1.33 -54.03 -33.75
N TRP A 279 0.57 -53.11 -33.16
CA TRP A 279 1.04 -51.82 -32.68
C TRP A 279 0.56 -51.67 -31.23
N PRO A 280 1.42 -51.33 -30.24
CA PRO A 280 2.83 -50.90 -30.32
C PRO A 280 3.86 -52.05 -30.14
N PRO A 281 5.17 -51.83 -30.39
CA PRO A 281 6.24 -52.78 -30.04
C PRO A 281 6.34 -53.01 -28.51
N GLU A 282 6.84 -54.18 -28.13
CA GLU A 282 6.79 -54.85 -26.80
C GLU A 282 7.33 -54.08 -25.57
N ASP A 283 7.73 -52.80 -25.67
CA ASP A 283 8.33 -52.04 -24.56
C ASP A 283 7.53 -50.79 -24.11
N HIS A 284 6.24 -50.68 -24.45
CA HIS A 284 5.40 -49.55 -24.03
C HIS A 284 4.12 -49.98 -23.31
N VAL A 285 4.26 -50.47 -22.07
CA VAL A 285 3.18 -50.39 -21.07
C VAL A 285 3.23 -48.98 -20.50
N VAL A 286 2.21 -48.17 -20.78
CA VAL A 286 2.04 -46.87 -20.12
C VAL A 286 1.23 -47.15 -18.86
N GLU A 287 1.89 -47.20 -17.71
CA GLU A 287 1.22 -47.04 -16.42
C GLU A 287 0.81 -45.57 -16.30
N GLU A 288 -0.50 -45.30 -16.34
CA GLU A 288 -1.04 -43.98 -16.07
C GLU A 288 -1.96 -44.06 -14.84
N ASP A 289 -1.54 -43.41 -13.75
CA ASP A 289 -2.41 -43.12 -12.61
C ASP A 289 -3.39 -42.02 -13.03
N LEU A 290 -4.64 -42.37 -13.35
CA LEU A 290 -5.69 -41.38 -13.60
C LEU A 290 -6.86 -41.52 -12.63
N GLU A 291 -6.93 -40.53 -11.73
CA GLU A 291 -8.09 -40.20 -10.91
C GLU A 291 -9.30 -39.89 -11.80
N GLY A 292 -10.48 -40.30 -11.32
CA GLY A 292 -11.75 -40.28 -12.04
C GLY A 292 -12.09 -38.96 -12.75
N GLY A 293 -12.18 -39.04 -14.08
CA GLY A 293 -12.73 -38.01 -14.95
C GLY A 293 -14.13 -38.40 -15.44
N GLY A 294 -15.10 -37.53 -15.18
CA GLY A 294 -16.52 -37.75 -15.44
C GLY A 294 -16.89 -38.04 -16.90
N ALA A 295 -18.01 -38.76 -17.04
CA ALA A 295 -18.65 -39.11 -18.29
C ALA A 295 -18.86 -37.90 -19.20
N VAL A 296 -18.42 -38.03 -20.46
CA VAL A 296 -18.82 -37.18 -21.58
C VAL A 296 -19.83 -37.96 -22.43
N GLU A 297 -20.95 -37.30 -22.69
CA GLU A 297 -22.15 -37.80 -23.34
C GLU A 297 -21.94 -37.93 -24.87
N GLY A 298 -22.27 -39.10 -25.43
CA GLY A 298 -22.14 -39.40 -26.86
C GLY A 298 -21.77 -40.86 -27.11
N THR A 299 -22.67 -41.78 -26.75
CA THR A 299 -22.49 -43.24 -26.71
C THR A 299 -21.68 -43.83 -27.88
N PRO A 300 -20.39 -44.18 -27.68
CA PRO A 300 -19.72 -45.21 -28.47
C PRO A 300 -20.22 -46.58 -28.00
N PRO A 301 -20.17 -47.65 -28.80
CA PRO A 301 -20.51 -48.98 -28.31
C PRO A 301 -19.48 -49.42 -27.28
N MET A 302 -19.80 -49.22 -26.01
CA MET A 302 -19.11 -49.87 -24.91
C MET A 302 -19.64 -51.29 -24.81
N VAL A 303 -18.79 -52.27 -25.09
CA VAL A 303 -19.13 -53.69 -24.98
C VAL A 303 -18.44 -54.25 -23.76
N GLU A 304 -19.21 -54.85 -22.87
CA GLU A 304 -18.71 -55.49 -21.67
C GLU A 304 -18.77 -57.01 -21.81
N LEU A 305 -17.63 -57.66 -21.60
CA LEU A 305 -17.51 -59.11 -21.45
C LEU A 305 -17.09 -59.41 -20.02
N ALA A 306 -17.96 -60.04 -19.24
CA ALA A 306 -17.65 -60.48 -17.88
C ALA A 306 -17.78 -62.00 -17.79
N VAL A 307 -16.77 -62.64 -17.21
CA VAL A 307 -16.71 -64.10 -17.04
C VAL A 307 -16.39 -64.44 -15.60
N THR A 308 -17.15 -65.38 -15.06
CA THR A 308 -16.95 -65.90 -13.72
C THR A 308 -16.83 -67.42 -13.78
N ALA A 309 -15.81 -68.00 -13.16
CA ALA A 309 -15.51 -69.44 -13.21
C ALA A 309 -15.16 -70.00 -11.83
N ASN A 310 -15.70 -71.18 -11.50
CA ASN A 310 -15.29 -71.93 -10.29
C ASN A 310 -13.84 -72.40 -10.41
N VAL A 311 -13.19 -72.62 -9.27
CA VAL A 311 -11.84 -73.24 -9.21
C VAL A 311 -11.82 -74.57 -9.96
N GLY A 312 -10.85 -74.73 -10.86
CA GLY A 312 -10.71 -75.88 -11.76
C GLY A 312 -11.65 -75.84 -12.98
N GLY A 313 -12.47 -74.79 -13.10
CA GLY A 313 -13.41 -74.59 -14.19
C GLY A 313 -12.89 -73.64 -15.26
N ARG A 314 -13.41 -73.81 -16.48
CA ARG A 314 -13.20 -72.92 -17.62
C ARG A 314 -14.54 -72.39 -18.12
N LYS A 315 -14.64 -71.08 -18.32
CA LYS A 315 -15.84 -70.40 -18.82
C LYS A 315 -15.44 -69.32 -19.83
N SER A 316 -16.37 -68.93 -20.69
CA SER A 316 -16.17 -67.85 -21.64
C SER A 316 -17.40 -66.96 -21.76
N ALA A 317 -17.18 -65.70 -22.15
CA ALA A 317 -18.18 -64.77 -22.62
C ALA A 317 -17.86 -64.41 -24.07
N VAL A 318 -18.89 -64.35 -24.89
CA VAL A 318 -18.79 -64.12 -26.33
C VAL A 318 -19.57 -62.86 -26.69
N PHE A 319 -18.94 -61.99 -27.47
CA PHE A 319 -19.60 -60.89 -28.16
C PHE A 319 -19.44 -61.07 -29.66
N THR A 320 -20.53 -60.99 -30.40
CA THR A 320 -20.50 -61.05 -31.87
C THR A 320 -20.93 -59.69 -32.41
N LEU A 321 -20.15 -59.14 -33.36
CA LEU A 321 -20.52 -57.89 -34.01
C LEU A 321 -21.70 -58.15 -34.97
N GLY A 322 -22.87 -57.62 -34.62
CA GLY A 322 -24.07 -57.71 -35.43
C GLY A 322 -24.08 -56.70 -36.58
N GLY A 323 -24.66 -57.08 -37.72
CA GLY A 323 -24.70 -56.27 -38.94
C GLY A 323 -23.61 -56.65 -39.94
N GLN A 324 -23.85 -56.39 -41.23
CA GLN A 324 -22.94 -56.79 -42.32
C GLN A 324 -22.02 -55.67 -42.82
N ASN A 325 -22.26 -54.42 -42.40
CA ASN A 325 -21.68 -53.25 -43.05
C ASN A 325 -20.79 -52.40 -42.15
N ASP A 326 -20.60 -52.74 -40.88
CA ASP A 326 -19.77 -51.95 -39.95
C ASP A 326 -18.68 -52.82 -39.33
N ALA A 327 -17.45 -52.30 -39.25
CA ALA A 327 -16.37 -52.88 -38.46
C ALA A 327 -16.24 -52.12 -37.13
N PHE A 328 -15.95 -52.81 -36.04
CA PHE A 328 -15.71 -52.18 -34.75
C PHE A 328 -14.21 -51.99 -34.52
N ASN A 329 -13.76 -50.73 -34.57
CA ASN A 329 -12.38 -50.36 -34.28
C ASN A 329 -12.22 -50.14 -32.78
N ILE A 330 -11.73 -51.16 -32.08
CA ILE A 330 -11.51 -51.15 -30.64
C ILE A 330 -10.21 -50.40 -30.39
N THR A 331 -10.34 -49.17 -29.90
CA THR A 331 -9.22 -48.30 -29.56
C THR A 331 -8.70 -48.58 -28.16
N THR A 332 -9.56 -49.08 -27.27
CA THR A 332 -9.20 -49.34 -25.88
C THR A 332 -9.90 -50.58 -25.34
N ILE A 333 -9.17 -51.43 -24.63
CA ILE A 333 -9.67 -52.58 -23.89
C ILE A 333 -9.23 -52.39 -22.45
N LEU A 334 -10.18 -52.19 -21.55
CA LEU A 334 -9.92 -52.11 -20.11
C LEU A 334 -10.17 -53.47 -19.48
N LEU A 335 -9.13 -54.06 -18.89
CA LEU A 335 -9.24 -55.33 -18.19
C LEU A 335 -9.16 -55.14 -16.68
N SER A 336 -10.05 -55.81 -15.96
CA SER A 336 -10.09 -55.87 -14.49
C SER A 336 -10.42 -57.29 -14.03
N GLY A 337 -9.88 -57.71 -12.90
CA GLY A 337 -10.17 -59.03 -12.31
C GLY A 337 -10.26 -58.98 -10.79
N SER A 338 -10.64 -60.10 -10.19
CA SER A 338 -10.62 -60.29 -8.74
C SER A 338 -9.19 -60.32 -8.20
N LYS A 339 -8.96 -59.57 -7.12
CA LYS A 339 -7.63 -59.45 -6.50
C LYS A 339 -7.26 -60.77 -5.80
N GLY A 340 -6.07 -61.28 -6.08
CA GLY A 340 -5.48 -62.45 -5.41
C GLY A 340 -5.85 -63.81 -6.02
N ASP A 341 -6.80 -63.86 -6.96
CA ASP A 341 -7.16 -65.10 -7.63
C ASP A 341 -6.09 -65.53 -8.64
N THR A 342 -5.92 -66.85 -8.78
CA THR A 342 -4.94 -67.45 -9.66
C THR A 342 -5.60 -68.12 -10.85
N GLY A 343 -5.08 -67.88 -12.04
CA GLY A 343 -5.67 -68.40 -13.26
C GLY A 343 -5.16 -67.71 -14.52
N ARG A 344 -5.70 -68.13 -15.66
CA ARG A 344 -5.35 -67.55 -16.97
C ARG A 344 -6.58 -67.04 -17.68
N TRP A 345 -6.47 -65.87 -18.28
CA TRP A 345 -7.48 -65.34 -19.17
C TRP A 345 -6.94 -65.20 -20.59
N THR A 346 -7.83 -65.27 -21.56
CA THR A 346 -7.49 -65.12 -22.98
C THR A 346 -8.61 -64.39 -23.68
N LEU A 347 -8.27 -63.31 -24.38
CA LEU A 347 -9.17 -62.61 -25.28
C LEU A 347 -8.82 -63.02 -26.71
N SER A 348 -9.77 -63.64 -27.40
CA SER A 348 -9.61 -64.11 -28.77
C SER A 348 -10.61 -63.49 -29.72
N ARG A 349 -10.23 -63.38 -30.98
CA ARG A 349 -11.07 -62.91 -32.08
C ARG A 349 -11.22 -64.05 -33.07
N ASN A 350 -12.45 -64.54 -33.26
CA ASN A 350 -12.74 -65.64 -34.18
C ASN A 350 -11.80 -66.86 -33.99
N GLY A 351 -11.53 -67.21 -32.72
CA GLY A 351 -10.64 -68.32 -32.34
C GLY A 351 -9.14 -67.99 -32.30
N GLU A 352 -8.69 -66.81 -32.73
CA GLU A 352 -7.29 -66.39 -32.65
C GLU A 352 -7.05 -65.55 -31.40
N THR A 353 -6.08 -65.94 -30.56
CA THR A 353 -5.73 -65.18 -29.35
C THR A 353 -5.15 -63.80 -29.73
N VAL A 354 -5.81 -62.74 -29.27
CA VAL A 354 -5.36 -61.35 -29.43
C VAL A 354 -4.58 -60.91 -28.21
N TYR A 355 -5.09 -61.21 -27.02
CA TYR A 355 -4.43 -60.93 -25.74
C TYR A 355 -4.57 -62.11 -24.79
N TYR A 356 -3.61 -62.29 -23.91
CA TYR A 356 -3.68 -63.27 -22.84
C TYR A 356 -2.91 -62.74 -21.63
N GLY A 357 -3.23 -63.25 -20.46
CA GLY A 357 -2.55 -62.89 -19.23
C GLY A 357 -2.97 -63.79 -18.09
N THR A 358 -2.46 -63.48 -16.91
CA THR A 358 -2.81 -64.19 -15.68
C THR A 358 -3.68 -63.31 -14.80
N VAL A 359 -4.48 -63.93 -13.92
CA VAL A 359 -5.43 -63.21 -13.06
C VAL A 359 -4.70 -62.48 -11.93
N GLU A 360 -3.56 -63.01 -11.49
CA GLU A 360 -2.74 -62.42 -10.43
C GLU A 360 -2.14 -61.05 -10.84
N GLY A 361 -2.09 -60.76 -12.14
CA GLY A 361 -1.60 -59.48 -12.64
C GLY A 361 -2.52 -58.28 -12.36
N PHE A 362 -3.74 -58.51 -11.87
CA PHE A 362 -4.76 -57.46 -11.67
C PHE A 362 -4.78 -56.83 -10.27
N GLU A 363 -3.65 -56.68 -9.56
CA GLU A 363 -3.58 -56.12 -8.19
C GLU A 363 -4.12 -54.67 -8.08
N GLY A 364 -5.45 -54.51 -8.07
CA GLY A 364 -6.15 -53.24 -7.91
C GLY A 364 -6.10 -52.28 -9.11
N GLN A 365 -5.60 -52.71 -10.27
CA GLN A 365 -5.38 -51.84 -11.44
C GLN A 365 -6.07 -52.36 -12.70
N ALA A 366 -6.51 -51.43 -13.56
CA ALA A 366 -7.05 -51.72 -14.87
C ALA A 366 -5.98 -51.51 -15.95
N PHE A 367 -5.84 -52.46 -16.88
CA PHE A 367 -4.87 -52.37 -17.97
C PHE A 367 -5.57 -51.95 -19.26
N ALA A 368 -4.97 -51.01 -19.99
CA ALA A 368 -5.46 -50.53 -21.27
C ALA A 368 -4.66 -51.15 -22.43
N TYR A 369 -5.36 -51.82 -23.34
CA TYR A 369 -4.79 -52.33 -24.59
C TYR A 369 -5.49 -51.68 -25.79
N ALA A 370 -4.82 -51.56 -26.93
CA ALA A 370 -5.36 -50.87 -28.10
C ALA A 370 -5.12 -51.67 -29.39
N GLY A 371 -5.85 -51.33 -30.46
CA GLY A 371 -5.50 -51.75 -31.82
C GLY A 371 -6.14 -53.07 -32.29
N VAL A 372 -7.40 -53.32 -31.92
CA VAL A 372 -8.14 -54.50 -32.39
C VAL A 372 -9.28 -54.06 -33.31
N LEU A 373 -9.25 -54.48 -34.57
CA LEU A 373 -10.37 -54.29 -35.50
C LEU A 373 -11.20 -55.57 -35.56
N LEU A 374 -12.50 -55.46 -35.32
CA LEU A 374 -13.45 -56.57 -35.41
C LEU A 374 -14.34 -56.37 -36.64
N ALA A 375 -14.27 -57.28 -37.62
CA ALA A 375 -15.07 -57.19 -38.83
C ALA A 375 -16.52 -57.68 -38.61
N PRO A 376 -17.46 -57.39 -39.54
CA PRO A 376 -18.82 -57.91 -39.49
C PRO A 376 -18.88 -59.43 -39.26
N GLU A 377 -19.84 -59.87 -38.44
CA GLU A 377 -20.08 -61.29 -38.09
C GLU A 377 -18.92 -61.98 -37.35
N GLN A 378 -17.85 -61.27 -36.98
CA GLN A 378 -16.78 -61.82 -36.16
C GLN A 378 -17.13 -61.76 -34.68
N GLU A 379 -16.62 -62.73 -33.94
CA GLU A 379 -16.76 -62.81 -32.48
C GLU A 379 -15.48 -62.43 -31.73
N MET A 380 -15.67 -61.81 -30.57
CA MET A 380 -14.69 -61.63 -29.52
C MET A 380 -15.07 -62.54 -28.36
N VAL A 381 -14.13 -63.37 -27.92
CA VAL A 381 -14.34 -64.33 -26.84
C VAL A 381 -13.34 -64.05 -25.73
N LEU A 382 -13.86 -63.69 -24.55
CA LEU A 382 -13.10 -63.66 -23.31
C LEU A 382 -13.24 -65.02 -22.65
N GLU A 383 -12.15 -65.75 -22.47
CA GLU A 383 -12.10 -67.03 -21.77
C GLU A 383 -11.34 -66.86 -20.45
N LEU A 384 -11.84 -67.53 -19.40
CA LEU A 384 -11.24 -67.59 -18.08
C LEU A 384 -11.09 -69.06 -17.64
N GLU A 385 -9.88 -69.40 -17.21
CA GLU A 385 -9.53 -70.66 -16.55
C GLU A 385 -9.03 -70.36 -15.14
N CYS A 386 -9.83 -70.75 -14.15
CA CYS A 386 -9.56 -70.48 -12.74
C CYS A 386 -8.78 -71.65 -12.12
N THR A 387 -7.57 -71.39 -11.58
CA THR A 387 -6.70 -72.43 -11.00
C THR A 387 -6.66 -72.44 -9.47
N GLY A 388 -7.04 -71.34 -8.81
CA GLY A 388 -7.06 -71.23 -7.36
C GLY A 388 -7.47 -69.85 -6.87
N LEU A 389 -7.80 -69.72 -5.59
CA LEU A 389 -8.19 -68.46 -4.93
C LEU A 389 -7.12 -68.04 -3.92
N ASP A 390 -7.05 -66.75 -3.61
CA ASP A 390 -6.17 -66.26 -2.55
C ASP A 390 -6.63 -66.72 -1.16
N ALA A 391 -5.69 -67.18 -0.33
CA ALA A 391 -5.99 -67.80 0.97
C ALA A 391 -6.00 -66.80 2.14
N GLU A 392 -5.58 -65.53 1.95
CA GLU A 392 -5.41 -64.57 3.07
C GLU A 392 -6.50 -63.48 3.21
N GLU A 393 -7.44 -63.32 2.27
CA GLU A 393 -8.49 -62.28 2.34
C GLU A 393 -9.93 -62.74 2.01
N ALA A 394 -10.23 -64.04 2.12
CA ALA A 394 -11.58 -64.58 1.91
C ALA A 394 -12.53 -64.24 3.08
N THR A 395 -13.13 -63.04 3.07
CA THR A 395 -14.21 -62.65 4.00
C THR A 395 -15.61 -62.70 3.40
N SER A 396 -15.78 -63.25 2.19
CA SER A 396 -17.08 -63.58 1.60
C SER A 396 -16.97 -64.82 0.68
N PRO A 397 -17.90 -65.79 0.72
CA PRO A 397 -17.79 -67.02 -0.04
C PRO A 397 -18.38 -66.82 -1.44
N SER A 398 -17.54 -66.45 -2.39
CA SER A 398 -17.79 -66.81 -3.78
C SER A 398 -16.54 -67.53 -4.27
N ASP A 399 -16.61 -68.86 -4.38
CA ASP A 399 -15.51 -69.74 -4.82
C ASP A 399 -15.23 -69.58 -6.33
N LEU A 400 -15.02 -68.35 -6.80
CA LEU A 400 -15.13 -67.97 -8.20
C LEU A 400 -14.06 -66.93 -8.58
N CYS A 401 -13.27 -67.22 -9.62
CA CYS A 401 -12.46 -66.20 -10.29
C CYS A 401 -13.36 -65.33 -11.18
N GLU A 402 -13.11 -64.02 -11.24
CA GLU A 402 -13.80 -63.08 -12.14
C GLU A 402 -12.80 -62.29 -13.00
N VAL A 403 -13.10 -62.19 -14.29
CA VAL A 403 -12.41 -61.27 -15.21
C VAL A 403 -13.44 -60.55 -16.06
N LYS A 404 -13.25 -59.23 -16.18
CA LYS A 404 -14.08 -58.32 -16.96
C LYS A 404 -13.23 -57.54 -17.95
N ALA A 405 -13.69 -57.51 -19.21
CA ALA A 405 -13.12 -56.72 -20.29
C ALA A 405 -14.16 -55.70 -20.79
N VAL A 406 -13.80 -54.43 -20.80
CA VAL A 406 -14.59 -53.35 -21.39
C VAL A 406 -13.92 -52.91 -22.68
N LEU A 407 -14.57 -53.18 -23.81
CA LEU A 407 -14.13 -52.78 -25.15
C LEU A 407 -14.73 -51.41 -25.48
N GLN A 408 -13.87 -50.45 -25.81
CA GLN A 408 -14.23 -49.10 -26.23
C GLN A 408 -13.63 -48.79 -27.60
N GLY A 409 -14.39 -48.08 -28.41
CA GLY A 409 -13.98 -47.71 -29.75
C GLY A 409 -15.12 -47.12 -30.55
N GLU A 410 -15.01 -47.18 -31.86
CA GLU A 410 -15.99 -46.64 -32.79
C GLU A 410 -16.37 -47.65 -33.88
N LEU A 411 -17.61 -47.58 -34.36
CA LEU A 411 -18.04 -48.32 -35.54
C LEU A 411 -17.59 -47.56 -36.78
N ILE A 412 -16.85 -48.24 -37.64
CA ILE A 412 -16.40 -47.75 -38.93
C ILE A 412 -17.29 -48.39 -39.99
N PRO A 413 -18.08 -47.60 -40.75
CA PRO A 413 -18.84 -48.14 -41.87
C PRO A 413 -17.88 -48.64 -42.95
N LEU A 414 -18.07 -49.89 -43.35
CA LEU A 414 -17.45 -50.48 -44.53
C LEU A 414 -18.31 -50.07 -45.72
N GLU A 415 -17.97 -48.96 -46.37
CA GLU A 415 -18.58 -48.61 -47.65
C GLU A 415 -18.35 -49.78 -48.63
N GLY A 416 -19.44 -50.25 -49.25
CA GLY A 416 -19.53 -51.55 -49.93
C GLY A 416 -18.67 -51.74 -51.17
#